data_AF-Q8BTH9-F1
#
_entry.id   AF-Q8BTH9-F1
#
_cell.length_a   1.000
_cell.length_b   1.000
_cell.length_c   1.000
_cell.angle_alpha   90.00
_cell.angle_beta   90.00
_cell.angle_gamma   90.00
#
_symmetry.space_group_name_H-M   'P 1'
#
loop_
_entity.id
_entity.type
_entity.pdbx_description
1 polymer ?
#
loop_
_entity_poly.entity_id
_entity_poly.type
_entity_poly.pdbx_seq_one_letter_code
_entity_poly.pdbx_strand_id
1 'polypeptide(L)'
;MASTFAYANSTLREQVSLKEKRSVLVILWILAFLAGNTMYVLYTFSSQQLYSSLIFLKPNLETLDFFDLLWIVGIADFVLKYITIALKCLIVALPKIILAVKSKGKFYLVIEELSQLFRSLVPIQLWYKYIMGDDSSNSYFLGGVLIVLYSLCKSFDICGRVGGLRKALKLLCTSQNYGVRATGQQCTEAGAVCAICQAEFRDPMILLCQHVFCEECLCLWLDRERTCPLCRSVAVDTLRCWKDGATSAHLQVY
;
A
#
# COMPACT_ATOMS: atom_id res chain seq x y z
N MET A 1 -17.49 5.83 -3.74
CA MET A 1 -16.36 5.01 -3.25
C MET A 1 -15.06 5.24 -4.01
N ALA A 2 -15.04 5.10 -5.34
CA ALA A 2 -13.83 5.32 -6.15
C ALA A 2 -13.29 6.76 -6.04
N SER A 3 -14.17 7.77 -6.05
CA SER A 3 -13.80 9.18 -5.84
C SER A 3 -13.19 9.42 -4.45
N THR A 4 -13.84 8.91 -3.39
CA THR A 4 -13.33 8.92 -2.01
C THR A 4 -11.94 8.32 -1.93
N PHE A 5 -11.72 7.17 -2.59
CA PHE A 5 -10.42 6.51 -2.66
C PHE A 5 -9.39 7.39 -3.38
N ALA A 6 -9.71 7.90 -4.57
CA ALA A 6 -8.80 8.71 -5.37
C ALA A 6 -8.38 10.00 -4.64
N TYR A 7 -9.35 10.68 -4.01
CA TYR A 7 -9.11 11.84 -3.17
C TYR A 7 -8.18 11.49 -2.00
N ALA A 8 -8.55 10.53 -1.15
CA ALA A 8 -7.76 10.19 0.03
C ALA A 8 -6.35 9.70 -0.31
N ASN A 9 -6.20 8.89 -1.37
CA ASN A 9 -4.91 8.37 -1.82
C ASN A 9 -4.01 9.49 -2.38
N SER A 10 -4.56 10.40 -3.19
CA SER A 10 -3.79 11.53 -3.74
C SER A 10 -3.36 12.51 -2.65
N THR A 11 -4.28 12.88 -1.75
CA THR A 11 -3.96 13.78 -0.63
C THR A 11 -2.95 13.16 0.34
N LEU A 12 -3.04 11.85 0.62
CA LEU A 12 -2.02 11.15 1.42
C LEU A 12 -0.64 11.23 0.77
N ARG A 13 -0.52 10.93 -0.53
CA ARG A 13 0.75 11.00 -1.27
C ARG A 13 1.34 12.41 -1.27
N GLU A 14 0.48 13.42 -1.36
CA GLU A 14 0.88 14.82 -1.22
C GLU A 14 1.46 15.09 0.18
N GLN A 15 0.76 14.70 1.25
CA GLN A 15 1.25 14.88 2.62
C GLN A 15 2.56 14.12 2.90
N VAL A 16 2.75 12.94 2.30
CA VAL A 16 4.04 12.22 2.34
C VAL A 16 5.14 13.02 1.62
N SER A 17 4.81 13.72 0.52
CA SER A 17 5.77 14.52 -0.24
C SER A 17 6.26 15.76 0.50
N LEU A 18 5.41 16.35 1.35
CA LEU A 18 5.70 17.55 2.13
C LEU A 18 6.65 17.31 3.32
N LYS A 19 6.92 16.05 3.68
CA LYS A 19 7.88 15.64 4.73
C LYS A 19 7.58 16.27 6.10
N GLU A 20 8.34 17.28 6.49
CA GLU A 20 8.20 18.04 7.74
C GLU A 20 7.11 19.10 7.67
N LYS A 21 6.83 19.60 6.46
CA LYS A 21 5.81 20.63 6.20
C LYS A 21 4.40 20.05 6.06
N ARG A 22 4.22 18.77 6.38
CA ARG A 22 2.92 18.10 6.34
C ARG A 22 1.95 18.72 7.35
N SER A 23 0.67 18.75 7.00
CA SER A 23 -0.39 19.25 7.87
C SER A 23 -1.04 18.10 8.62
N VAL A 24 -0.89 18.08 9.96
CA VAL A 24 -1.56 17.10 10.83
C VAL A 24 -3.08 17.25 10.75
N LEU A 25 -3.58 18.47 10.59
CA LEU A 25 -5.02 18.72 10.44
C LEU A 25 -5.58 18.07 9.17
N VAL A 26 -4.86 18.14 8.05
CA VAL A 26 -5.27 17.46 6.80
C VAL A 26 -5.27 15.94 7.00
N ILE A 27 -4.29 15.39 7.71
CA ILE A 27 -4.24 13.94 8.00
C ILE A 27 -5.41 13.51 8.89
N LEU A 28 -5.71 14.27 9.95
CA LEU A 28 -6.85 14.02 10.82
C LEU A 28 -8.18 14.11 10.06
N TRP A 29 -8.29 15.07 9.14
CA TRP A 29 -9.44 15.18 8.25
C TRP A 29 -9.61 13.93 7.37
N ILE A 30 -8.53 13.46 6.72
CA ILE A 30 -8.58 12.23 5.91
C ILE A 30 -9.01 11.03 6.76
N LEU A 31 -8.48 10.90 7.97
CA LEU A 31 -8.87 9.82 8.90
C LEU A 31 -10.36 9.87 9.24
N ALA A 32 -10.88 11.03 9.63
CA ALA A 32 -12.29 11.22 9.93
C ALA A 32 -13.17 10.97 8.70
N PHE A 33 -12.76 11.47 7.53
CA PHE A 33 -13.47 11.29 6.27
C PHE A 33 -13.56 9.81 5.86
N LEU A 34 -12.44 9.06 5.94
CA LEU A 34 -12.42 7.62 5.64
C LEU A 34 -13.22 6.80 6.66
N ALA A 35 -13.12 7.14 7.94
CA ALA A 35 -13.90 6.50 9.00
C ALA A 35 -15.40 6.72 8.78
N GLY A 36 -15.82 7.96 8.51
CA GLY A 36 -17.22 8.30 8.22
C GLY A 36 -17.77 7.56 6.99
N ASN A 37 -17.01 7.52 5.88
CA ASN A 37 -17.41 6.78 4.68
C ASN A 37 -17.51 5.27 4.95
N THR A 38 -16.58 4.71 5.72
CA THR A 38 -16.60 3.28 6.07
C THR A 38 -17.81 2.95 6.95
N MET A 39 -18.07 3.76 7.98
CA MET A 39 -19.24 3.60 8.85
C MET A 39 -20.55 3.76 8.07
N TYR A 40 -20.64 4.73 7.15
CA TYR A 40 -21.81 4.92 6.30
C TYR A 40 -22.10 3.68 5.43
N VAL A 41 -21.07 3.10 4.82
CA VAL A 41 -21.21 1.87 4.02
C VAL A 41 -21.66 0.70 4.89
N LEU A 42 -21.01 0.47 6.04
CA LEU A 42 -21.38 -0.62 6.94
C LEU A 42 -22.79 -0.47 7.51
N TYR A 43 -23.23 0.77 7.77
CA TYR A 43 -24.59 1.06 8.22
C TYR A 43 -25.62 0.79 7.12
N THR A 44 -25.39 1.31 5.91
CA THR A 44 -26.28 1.17 4.75
C THR A 44 -26.54 -0.30 4.40
N PHE A 45 -25.52 -1.16 4.55
CA PHE A 45 -25.61 -2.60 4.26
C PHE A 45 -25.57 -3.47 5.52
N SER A 46 -26.00 -2.92 6.66
CA SER A 46 -26.03 -3.64 7.94
C SER A 46 -26.92 -4.89 7.90
N SER A 47 -28.02 -4.84 7.16
CA SER A 47 -28.94 -5.97 6.93
C SER A 47 -28.27 -7.16 6.23
N GLN A 48 -27.32 -6.91 5.33
CA GLN A 48 -26.56 -7.93 4.59
C GLN A 48 -25.34 -8.45 5.35
N GLN A 49 -25.06 -7.91 6.55
CA GLN A 49 -23.91 -8.25 7.39
C GLN A 49 -22.56 -8.24 6.65
N LEU A 50 -22.32 -7.23 5.80
CA LEU A 50 -21.06 -7.12 5.03
C LEU A 50 -19.79 -7.14 5.90
N TYR A 51 -19.92 -6.70 7.16
CA TYR A 51 -18.82 -6.78 8.13
C TYR A 51 -18.35 -8.21 8.34
N SER A 52 -19.25 -9.21 8.32
CA SER A 52 -18.93 -10.63 8.45
C SER A 52 -17.99 -11.08 7.33
N SER A 53 -18.22 -10.60 6.09
CA SER A 53 -17.35 -10.89 4.96
C SER A 53 -15.93 -10.35 5.12
N LEU A 54 -15.75 -9.23 5.81
CA LEU A 54 -14.43 -8.66 6.10
C LEU A 54 -13.63 -9.45 7.14
N ILE A 55 -14.31 -10.17 8.03
CA ILE A 55 -13.71 -10.94 9.14
C ILE A 55 -13.78 -12.45 8.93
N PHE A 56 -13.94 -12.89 7.67
CA PHE A 56 -14.01 -14.32 7.30
C PHE A 56 -15.18 -15.09 7.96
N LEU A 57 -16.27 -14.39 8.29
CA LEU A 57 -17.51 -14.97 8.78
C LEU A 57 -18.57 -15.05 7.67
N LYS A 58 -19.41 -16.09 7.76
CA LYS A 58 -20.50 -16.35 6.81
C LYS A 58 -21.50 -15.17 6.83
N PRO A 59 -21.71 -14.45 5.71
CA PRO A 59 -22.75 -13.44 5.63
C PRO A 59 -24.14 -14.09 5.59
N ASN A 60 -25.13 -13.40 6.13
CA ASN A 60 -26.52 -13.82 6.13
C ASN A 60 -27.18 -13.51 4.76
N LEU A 61 -26.88 -14.34 3.77
CA LEU A 61 -27.42 -14.24 2.41
C LEU A 61 -28.03 -15.61 2.05
N GLU A 62 -29.35 -15.66 1.93
CA GLU A 62 -30.14 -16.87 1.63
C GLU A 62 -29.87 -17.38 0.22
N THR A 63 -29.67 -16.49 -0.75
CA THR A 63 -29.15 -16.80 -2.09
C THR A 63 -28.15 -15.71 -2.49
N LEU A 64 -27.07 -16.11 -3.18
CA LEU A 64 -26.00 -15.20 -3.61
C LEU A 64 -25.96 -15.27 -5.13
N ASP A 65 -26.50 -14.25 -5.80
CA ASP A 65 -26.37 -14.15 -7.24
C ASP A 65 -24.96 -13.66 -7.62
N PHE A 66 -24.64 -13.72 -8.92
CA PHE A 66 -23.33 -13.29 -9.43
C PHE A 66 -23.05 -11.79 -9.20
N PHE A 67 -24.06 -10.93 -9.36
CA PHE A 67 -23.90 -9.49 -9.24
C PHE A 67 -23.79 -9.06 -7.78
N ASP A 68 -24.56 -9.68 -6.88
CA ASP A 68 -24.46 -9.56 -5.43
C ASP A 68 -23.06 -9.96 -4.96
N LEU A 69 -22.53 -11.07 -5.48
CA LEU A 69 -21.17 -11.50 -5.19
C LEU A 69 -20.14 -10.42 -5.58
N LEU A 70 -20.19 -9.96 -6.83
CA LEU A 70 -19.27 -8.93 -7.32
C LEU A 70 -19.42 -7.62 -6.54
N TRP A 71 -20.65 -7.24 -6.19
CA TRP A 71 -20.95 -6.04 -5.41
C TRP A 71 -20.37 -6.13 -4.00
N ILE A 72 -20.60 -7.24 -3.29
CA ILE A 72 -20.10 -7.47 -1.93
C ILE A 72 -18.58 -7.48 -1.91
N VAL A 73 -17.95 -8.24 -2.83
CA VAL A 73 -16.50 -8.27 -2.94
C VAL A 73 -15.96 -6.88 -3.29
N GLY A 74 -16.60 -6.16 -4.21
CA GLY A 74 -16.22 -4.81 -4.59
C GLY A 74 -16.29 -3.80 -3.44
N ILE A 75 -17.35 -3.84 -2.62
CA ILE A 75 -17.46 -3.01 -1.41
C ILE A 75 -16.37 -3.38 -0.40
N ALA A 76 -16.20 -4.66 -0.11
CA ALA A 76 -15.20 -5.14 0.83
C ALA A 76 -13.79 -4.68 0.42
N ASP A 77 -13.48 -4.77 -0.87
CA ASP A 77 -12.26 -4.24 -1.48
C ASP A 77 -12.08 -2.74 -1.19
N PHE A 78 -13.09 -1.90 -1.44
CA PHE A 78 -13.00 -0.47 -1.15
C PHE A 78 -12.83 -0.17 0.35
N VAL A 79 -13.55 -0.87 1.22
CA VAL A 79 -13.42 -0.70 2.68
C VAL A 79 -11.99 -1.03 3.12
N LEU A 80 -11.40 -2.11 2.61
CA LEU A 80 -10.02 -2.46 2.91
C LEU A 80 -9.01 -1.44 2.38
N LYS A 81 -9.26 -0.85 1.21
CA LYS A 81 -8.48 0.30 0.70
C LYS A 81 -8.54 1.48 1.66
N TYR A 82 -9.71 1.81 2.21
CA TYR A 82 -9.87 2.90 3.18
C TYR A 82 -9.10 2.62 4.46
N ILE A 83 -9.21 1.41 5.02
CA ILE A 83 -8.45 0.98 6.19
C ILE A 83 -6.94 1.09 5.92
N THR A 84 -6.49 0.67 4.74
CA THR A 84 -5.07 0.73 4.34
C THR A 84 -4.55 2.17 4.28
N ILE A 85 -5.30 3.08 3.66
CA ILE A 85 -4.94 4.50 3.59
C ILE A 85 -4.94 5.09 5.02
N ALA A 86 -5.93 4.76 5.86
CA ALA A 86 -5.98 5.22 7.24
C ALA A 86 -4.77 4.76 8.07
N LEU A 87 -4.36 3.49 7.95
CA LEU A 87 -3.14 2.99 8.60
C LEU A 87 -1.89 3.76 8.15
N LYS A 88 -1.76 4.06 6.86
CA LYS A 88 -0.66 4.89 6.34
C LYS A 88 -0.73 6.33 6.85
N CYS A 89 -1.93 6.92 6.96
CA CYS A 89 -2.14 8.23 7.56
C CYS A 89 -1.63 8.27 9.02
N LEU A 90 -1.87 7.23 9.82
CA LEU A 90 -1.34 7.13 11.18
C LEU A 90 0.20 7.16 11.19
N ILE A 91 0.85 6.41 10.29
CA ILE A 91 2.32 6.43 10.15
C ILE A 91 2.83 7.82 9.70
N VAL A 92 2.11 8.50 8.80
CA VAL A 92 2.43 9.89 8.41
C VAL A 92 2.32 10.80 9.63
N ALA A 93 1.27 10.70 10.44
CA ALA A 93 1.06 11.55 11.62
C ALA A 93 2.19 11.43 12.66
N LEU A 94 2.81 10.24 12.80
CA LEU A 94 3.84 10.00 13.82
C LEU A 94 4.98 11.04 13.79
N PRO A 95 5.32 11.66 14.92
CA PRO A 95 6.44 12.59 15.01
C PRO A 95 7.77 11.87 14.77
N LYS A 96 8.80 12.64 14.38
CA LYS A 96 10.15 12.11 14.11
C LYS A 96 10.78 11.38 15.29
N ILE A 97 10.38 11.75 16.51
CA ILE A 97 10.87 11.13 17.75
C ILE A 97 10.43 9.67 17.88
N ILE A 98 9.28 9.31 17.31
CA ILE A 98 8.77 7.93 17.28
C ILE A 98 9.30 7.20 16.05
N LEU A 99 9.24 7.86 14.89
CA LEU A 99 9.61 7.23 13.62
C LEU A 99 10.34 8.19 12.69
N ALA A 100 11.61 7.89 12.42
CA ALA A 100 12.44 8.65 11.48
C ALA A 100 11.77 8.75 10.11
N VAL A 101 11.85 9.92 9.47
CA VAL A 101 11.18 10.15 8.17
C VAL A 101 11.67 9.17 7.11
N LYS A 102 12.97 8.86 7.09
CA LYS A 102 13.58 7.88 6.17
C LYS A 102 13.08 6.45 6.33
N SER A 103 12.52 6.07 7.49
CA SER A 103 11.96 4.73 7.71
C SER A 103 10.48 4.63 7.38
N LYS A 104 9.74 5.74 7.34
CA LYS A 104 8.29 5.75 7.06
C LYS A 104 7.92 5.06 5.74
N GLY A 105 8.71 5.25 4.68
CA GLY A 105 8.53 4.59 3.39
C GLY A 105 8.49 3.06 3.49
N LYS A 106 9.30 2.47 4.38
CA LYS A 106 9.32 1.02 4.61
C LYS A 106 8.03 0.51 5.25
N PHE A 107 7.44 1.29 6.16
CA PHE A 107 6.16 0.95 6.78
C PHE A 107 5.01 1.05 5.77
N TYR A 108 5.01 2.06 4.89
CA TYR A 108 3.99 2.16 3.83
C TYR A 108 4.02 0.94 2.91
N LEU A 109 5.22 0.48 2.54
CA LEU A 109 5.40 -0.73 1.75
C LEU A 109 4.85 -1.97 2.47
N VAL A 110 5.21 -2.21 3.73
CA VAL A 110 4.72 -3.38 4.49
C VAL A 110 3.20 -3.33 4.66
N ILE A 111 2.64 -2.17 4.98
CA ILE A 111 1.19 -1.97 5.11
C ILE A 111 0.49 -2.29 3.79
N GLU A 112 1.04 -1.84 2.65
CA GLU A 112 0.45 -2.11 1.34
C GLU A 112 0.51 -3.59 0.96
N GLU A 113 1.67 -4.25 1.12
CA GLU A 113 1.81 -5.67 0.79
C GLU A 113 0.91 -6.54 1.68
N LEU A 114 0.81 -6.21 2.97
CA LEU A 114 -0.10 -6.89 3.89
C LEU A 114 -1.57 -6.68 3.49
N SER A 115 -1.93 -5.44 3.14
CA SER A 115 -3.28 -5.11 2.66
C SER A 115 -3.64 -5.88 1.39
N GLN A 116 -2.74 -5.94 0.41
CA GLN A 116 -2.97 -6.66 -0.83
C GLN A 116 -3.16 -8.16 -0.60
N LEU A 117 -2.42 -8.75 0.34
CA LEU A 117 -2.64 -10.14 0.75
C LEU A 117 -4.01 -10.30 1.42
N PHE A 118 -4.36 -9.43 2.37
CA PHE A 118 -5.65 -9.53 3.05
C PHE A 118 -6.84 -9.37 2.08
N ARG A 119 -6.75 -8.42 1.15
CA ARG A 119 -7.73 -8.18 0.09
C ARG A 119 -7.89 -9.36 -0.85
N SER A 120 -6.85 -10.17 -1.07
CA SER A 120 -6.96 -11.35 -1.93
C SER A 120 -7.59 -12.55 -1.22
N LEU A 121 -7.56 -12.55 0.12
CA LEU A 121 -8.16 -13.59 0.95
C LEU A 121 -9.66 -13.38 1.16
N VAL A 122 -10.13 -12.15 1.35
CA VAL A 122 -11.55 -11.85 1.65
C VAL A 122 -12.56 -12.41 0.62
N PRO A 123 -12.32 -12.33 -0.70
CA PRO A 123 -13.24 -12.88 -1.70
C PRO A 123 -13.36 -14.41 -1.64
N ILE A 124 -12.37 -15.11 -1.07
CA ILE A 124 -12.25 -16.58 -1.13
C ILE A 124 -13.52 -17.26 -0.65
N GLN A 125 -13.94 -16.98 0.59
CA GLN A 125 -15.12 -17.61 1.17
C GLN A 125 -16.40 -17.37 0.35
N LEU A 126 -16.53 -16.21 -0.31
CA LEU A 126 -17.71 -15.83 -1.07
C LEU A 126 -17.75 -16.55 -2.42
N TRP A 127 -16.61 -16.64 -3.11
CA TRP A 127 -16.48 -17.42 -4.34
C TRP A 127 -16.67 -18.92 -4.09
N TYR A 128 -16.11 -19.47 -3.00
CA TYR A 128 -16.36 -20.87 -2.66
C TYR A 128 -17.85 -21.14 -2.42
N LYS A 129 -18.53 -20.28 -1.66
CA LYS A 129 -19.98 -20.40 -1.43
C LYS A 129 -20.76 -20.33 -2.74
N TYR A 130 -20.43 -19.36 -3.61
CA TYR A 130 -21.10 -19.19 -4.90
C TYR A 130 -20.88 -20.38 -5.86
N ILE A 131 -19.65 -20.87 -5.98
CA ILE A 131 -19.32 -21.97 -6.90
C ILE A 131 -19.87 -23.32 -6.40
N MET A 132 -19.91 -23.54 -5.08
CA MET A 132 -20.49 -24.76 -4.52
C MET A 132 -22.01 -24.83 -4.76
N GLY A 133 -22.71 -23.69 -4.72
CA GLY A 133 -24.15 -23.59 -5.00
C GLY A 133 -25.04 -24.41 -4.05
N ASP A 134 -26.35 -24.15 -4.09
CA ASP A 134 -27.38 -25.05 -3.54
C ASP A 134 -28.03 -25.79 -4.74
N ASP A 135 -27.55 -27.02 -5.01
CA ASP A 135 -28.15 -28.11 -5.80
C ASP A 135 -28.31 -28.06 -7.34
N SER A 136 -27.69 -29.06 -8.01
CA SER A 136 -28.32 -29.96 -9.01
C SER A 136 -27.33 -31.06 -9.45
N SER A 137 -27.78 -32.31 -9.60
CA SER A 137 -26.93 -33.50 -9.79
C SER A 137 -26.00 -33.52 -11.01
N ASN A 138 -26.30 -32.76 -12.07
CA ASN A 138 -25.42 -32.60 -13.24
C ASN A 138 -24.41 -31.44 -13.12
N SER A 139 -24.51 -30.60 -12.07
CA SER A 139 -23.64 -29.43 -11.87
C SER A 139 -22.44 -29.69 -10.94
N TYR A 140 -22.40 -30.82 -10.20
CA TYR A 140 -21.29 -31.13 -9.30
C TYR A 140 -19.95 -31.32 -10.01
N PHE A 141 -19.93 -31.91 -11.21
CA PHE A 141 -18.67 -32.05 -11.97
C PHE A 141 -18.14 -30.68 -12.41
N LEU A 142 -19.01 -29.82 -12.96
CA LEU A 142 -18.62 -28.47 -13.38
C LEU A 142 -18.21 -27.61 -12.18
N GLY A 143 -18.99 -27.62 -11.09
CA GLY A 143 -18.66 -26.92 -9.85
C GLY A 143 -17.33 -27.41 -9.25
N GLY A 144 -17.09 -28.72 -9.24
CA GLY A 144 -15.82 -29.30 -8.81
C GLY A 144 -14.63 -28.83 -9.65
N VAL A 145 -14.77 -28.85 -10.99
CA VAL A 145 -13.73 -28.34 -11.90
C VAL A 145 -13.47 -26.85 -11.65
N LEU A 146 -14.51 -26.03 -11.53
CA LEU A 146 -14.40 -24.60 -11.26
C LEU A 146 -13.72 -24.32 -9.90
N ILE A 147 -14.06 -25.07 -8.86
CA ILE A 147 -13.41 -24.96 -7.54
C ILE A 147 -11.93 -25.29 -7.65
N VAL A 148 -11.55 -26.36 -8.33
CA VAL A 148 -10.14 -26.74 -8.49
C VAL A 148 -9.38 -25.66 -9.25
N LEU A 149 -9.91 -25.19 -10.38
CA LEU A 149 -9.29 -24.12 -11.17
C LEU A 149 -9.15 -22.82 -10.35
N TYR A 150 -10.21 -22.41 -9.67
CA TYR A 150 -10.20 -21.24 -8.79
C TYR A 150 -9.16 -21.38 -7.67
N SER A 151 -9.12 -22.54 -7.00
CA SER A 151 -8.16 -22.85 -5.92
C SER A 151 -6.72 -22.76 -6.41
N LEU A 152 -6.43 -23.29 -7.59
CA LEU A 152 -5.10 -23.23 -8.20
C LEU A 152 -4.71 -21.78 -8.51
N CYS A 153 -5.56 -21.03 -9.24
CA CYS A 153 -5.32 -19.63 -9.55
C CYS A 153 -5.09 -18.79 -8.29
N LYS A 154 -5.92 -19.01 -7.25
CA LYS A 154 -5.78 -18.33 -5.96
C LYS A 154 -4.50 -18.68 -5.23
N SER A 155 -4.11 -19.95 -5.24
CA SER A 155 -2.87 -20.39 -4.59
C SER A 155 -1.65 -19.71 -5.22
N PHE A 156 -1.61 -19.59 -6.56
CA PHE A 156 -0.55 -18.86 -7.25
C PHE A 156 -0.55 -17.36 -6.90
N ASP A 157 -1.71 -16.69 -6.91
CA ASP A 157 -1.82 -15.27 -6.54
C ASP A 157 -1.36 -15.02 -5.09
N ILE A 158 -1.85 -15.82 -4.14
CA ILE A 158 -1.49 -15.73 -2.71
C ILE A 158 0.01 -15.98 -2.53
N CYS A 159 0.58 -17.00 -3.19
CA CYS A 159 2.01 -17.29 -3.11
C CYS A 159 2.85 -16.09 -3.57
N GLY A 160 2.46 -15.48 -4.70
CA GLY A 160 3.09 -14.25 -5.20
C GLY A 160 3.05 -13.10 -4.18
N ARG A 161 1.88 -12.85 -3.58
CA ARG A 161 1.68 -11.78 -2.57
C ARG A 161 2.43 -12.05 -1.26
N VAL A 162 2.46 -13.29 -0.78
CA VAL A 162 3.28 -13.69 0.38
C VAL A 162 4.76 -13.48 0.09
N GLY A 163 5.22 -13.77 -1.14
CA GLY A 163 6.57 -13.45 -1.59
C GLY A 163 6.87 -11.95 -1.53
N GLY A 164 5.94 -11.11 -1.99
CA GLY A 164 6.02 -9.64 -1.89
C GLY A 164 6.13 -9.15 -0.44
N LEU A 165 5.23 -9.63 0.43
CA LEU A 165 5.23 -9.29 1.86
C LEU A 165 6.52 -9.72 2.56
N ARG A 166 7.03 -10.93 2.29
CA ARG A 166 8.33 -11.40 2.83
C ARG A 166 9.48 -10.49 2.41
N LYS A 167 9.51 -10.05 1.15
CA LYS A 167 10.51 -9.08 0.67
C LYS A 167 10.37 -7.74 1.39
N ALA A 168 9.15 -7.24 1.55
CA ALA A 168 8.88 -5.99 2.27
C ALA A 168 9.33 -6.05 3.75
N LEU A 169 9.01 -7.13 4.46
CA LEU A 169 9.45 -7.37 5.84
C LEU A 169 10.98 -7.45 5.95
N LYS A 170 11.65 -8.14 5.00
CA LYS A 170 13.12 -8.17 4.95
C LYS A 170 13.70 -6.76 4.77
N LEU A 171 13.10 -5.92 3.92
CA LEU A 171 13.52 -4.53 3.71
C LEU A 171 13.26 -3.64 4.93
N LEU A 172 12.23 -3.94 5.73
CA LEU A 172 11.96 -3.25 6.99
C LEU A 172 13.15 -3.42 7.95
N CYS A 173 13.66 -4.65 8.08
CA CYS A 173 14.77 -5.00 8.97
C CYS A 173 16.16 -4.65 8.42
N THR A 174 16.30 -4.38 7.13
CA THR A 174 17.61 -4.11 6.49
C THR A 174 17.90 -2.61 6.42
N SER A 175 19.10 -2.17 6.81
CA SER A 175 19.57 -0.80 6.58
C SER A 175 19.82 -0.57 5.08
N GLN A 176 19.48 0.61 4.59
CA GLN A 176 19.57 0.93 3.16
C GLN A 176 20.55 2.06 2.97
N ASN A 177 21.72 1.73 2.41
CA ASN A 177 22.73 2.71 2.05
C ASN A 177 22.72 2.82 0.53
N TYR A 178 22.22 3.94 0.00
CA TYR A 178 22.13 4.18 -1.45
C TYR A 178 23.43 4.75 -2.05
N GLY A 179 24.50 4.80 -1.27
CA GLY A 179 25.80 5.35 -1.66
C GLY A 179 26.82 5.19 -0.53
N VAL A 180 27.92 5.91 -0.63
CA VAL A 180 28.98 5.95 0.39
C VAL A 180 28.95 7.31 1.09
N ARG A 181 29.44 7.40 2.33
CA ARG A 181 29.58 8.69 3.02
C ARG A 181 30.56 9.58 2.24
N ALA A 182 30.13 10.80 1.92
CA ALA A 182 31.00 11.75 1.21
C ALA A 182 32.01 12.38 2.18
N THR A 183 33.21 12.66 1.69
CA THR A 183 34.23 13.39 2.46
C THR A 183 33.93 14.89 2.46
N GLY A 184 34.52 15.64 3.40
CA GLY A 184 34.37 17.10 3.46
C GLY A 184 34.82 17.79 2.16
N GLN A 185 35.90 17.29 1.56
CA GLN A 185 36.39 17.80 0.26
C GLN A 185 35.35 17.62 -0.86
N GLN A 186 34.75 16.44 -0.97
CA GLN A 186 33.69 16.18 -1.96
C GLN A 186 32.45 17.05 -1.73
N CYS A 187 32.13 17.38 -0.48
CA CYS A 187 31.05 18.30 -0.15
C CYS A 187 31.36 19.73 -0.62
N THR A 188 32.61 20.19 -0.45
CA THR A 188 33.05 21.50 -0.93
C THR A 188 33.05 21.58 -2.45
N GLU A 189 33.54 20.53 -3.13
CA GLU A 189 33.52 20.43 -4.60
C GLU A 189 32.09 20.43 -5.16
N ALA A 190 31.13 19.87 -4.42
CA ALA A 190 29.70 19.89 -4.75
C ALA A 190 28.99 21.22 -4.40
N GLY A 191 29.71 22.25 -3.95
CA GLY A 191 29.16 23.57 -3.61
C GLY A 191 28.61 23.70 -2.17
N ALA A 192 28.95 22.77 -1.27
CA ALA A 192 28.61 22.74 0.16
C ALA A 192 27.11 22.74 0.52
N VAL A 193 26.22 22.70 -0.47
CA VAL A 193 24.77 22.76 -0.31
C VAL A 193 24.12 21.59 -1.06
N CYS A 194 23.12 20.97 -0.44
CA CYS A 194 22.39 19.88 -1.08
C CYS A 194 21.39 20.41 -2.12
N ALA A 195 21.46 19.90 -3.36
CA ALA A 195 20.57 20.32 -4.44
C ALA A 195 19.08 19.97 -4.23
N ILE A 196 18.73 19.12 -3.26
CA ILE A 196 17.33 18.75 -2.96
C ILE A 196 16.74 19.68 -1.90
N CYS A 197 17.39 19.83 -0.73
CA CYS A 197 16.87 20.67 0.35
C CYS A 197 17.36 22.11 0.31
N GLN A 198 18.34 22.43 -0.55
CA GLN A 198 18.94 23.75 -0.69
C GLN A 198 19.52 24.28 0.63
N ALA A 199 20.02 23.38 1.47
CA ALA A 199 20.65 23.67 2.76
C ALA A 199 21.98 22.91 2.87
N GLU A 200 22.78 23.26 3.88
CA GLU A 200 24.03 22.57 4.20
C GLU A 200 23.81 21.05 4.35
N PHE A 201 24.80 20.28 3.91
CA PHE A 201 24.72 18.84 3.94
C PHE A 201 24.56 18.29 5.37
N ARG A 202 23.53 17.46 5.56
CA ARG A 202 23.36 16.63 6.74
C ARG A 202 23.56 15.19 6.33
N ASP A 203 24.53 14.52 6.94
CA ASP A 203 24.87 13.14 6.60
C ASP A 203 25.10 12.95 5.08
N PRO A 204 26.11 13.61 4.48
CA PRO A 204 26.28 13.62 3.03
C PRO A 204 26.61 12.22 2.49
N MET A 205 25.93 11.87 1.41
CA MET A 205 26.11 10.62 0.67
C MET A 205 26.47 10.93 -0.78
N ILE A 206 27.49 10.25 -1.29
CA ILE A 206 27.91 10.34 -2.69
C ILE A 206 27.42 9.11 -3.46
N LEU A 207 26.79 9.38 -4.61
CA LEU A 207 26.39 8.35 -5.57
C LEU A 207 27.56 7.93 -6.46
N LEU A 208 27.42 6.81 -7.18
CA LEU A 208 28.42 6.37 -8.17
C LEU A 208 28.67 7.40 -9.28
N CYS A 209 27.68 8.23 -9.60
CA CYS A 209 27.82 9.35 -10.54
C CYS A 209 28.43 10.61 -9.92
N GLN A 210 29.04 10.48 -8.74
CA GLN A 210 29.77 11.52 -7.99
C GLN A 210 28.93 12.71 -7.49
N HIS A 211 27.60 12.67 -7.60
CA HIS A 211 26.75 13.69 -7.02
C HIS A 211 26.49 13.45 -5.53
N VAL A 212 26.53 14.53 -4.73
CA VAL A 212 26.40 14.51 -3.27
C VAL A 212 25.03 15.04 -2.84
N PHE A 213 24.37 14.34 -1.92
CA PHE A 213 23.09 14.73 -1.34
C PHE A 213 23.04 14.39 0.16
N CYS A 214 22.15 15.02 0.93
CA CYS A 214 21.85 14.55 2.28
C CYS A 214 21.26 13.14 2.23
N GLU A 215 21.66 12.24 3.15
CA GLU A 215 21.17 10.86 3.21
C GLU A 215 19.64 10.79 3.16
N GLU A 216 18.95 11.61 3.97
CA GLU A 216 17.49 11.65 4.04
C GLU A 216 16.86 12.15 2.73
N CYS A 217 17.45 13.14 2.08
CA CYS A 217 16.95 13.68 0.83
C CYS A 217 17.07 12.65 -0.30
N LEU A 218 18.22 11.97 -0.37
CA LEU A 218 18.47 10.93 -1.35
C LEU A 218 17.54 9.72 -1.13
N CYS A 219 17.38 9.27 0.12
CA CYS A 219 16.48 8.15 0.44
C CYS A 219 15.04 8.43 -0.02
N LEU A 220 14.52 9.62 0.26
CA LEU A 220 13.14 9.98 -0.09
C LEU A 220 12.95 10.16 -1.60
N TRP A 221 13.97 10.65 -2.29
CA TRP A 221 13.96 10.69 -3.75
C TRP A 221 13.93 9.28 -4.34
N LEU A 222 14.79 8.39 -3.84
CA LEU A 222 14.91 7.02 -4.34
C LEU A 222 13.75 6.08 -3.96
N ASP A 223 12.88 6.53 -3.05
CA ASP A 223 11.61 5.88 -2.76
C ASP A 223 10.55 6.15 -3.85
N ARG A 224 10.78 7.12 -4.74
CA ARG A 224 9.88 7.52 -5.84
C ARG A 224 10.49 7.35 -7.22
N GLU A 225 11.78 7.63 -7.32
CA GLU A 225 12.56 7.60 -8.56
C GLU A 225 13.72 6.62 -8.42
N ARG A 226 14.29 6.17 -9.53
CA ARG A 226 15.46 5.26 -9.51
C ARG A 226 16.77 5.91 -9.94
N THR A 227 16.73 7.22 -10.21
CA THR A 227 17.81 7.95 -10.88
C THR A 227 18.36 9.06 -10.01
N CYS A 228 19.60 9.50 -10.26
CA CYS A 228 20.17 10.68 -9.65
C CYS A 228 19.31 11.94 -9.96
N PRO A 229 18.99 12.78 -8.95
CA PRO A 229 18.25 14.03 -9.16
C PRO A 229 18.90 15.02 -10.14
N LEU A 230 20.24 14.97 -10.27
CA LEU A 230 21.00 15.92 -11.08
C LEU A 230 21.24 15.40 -12.50
N CYS A 231 21.86 14.23 -12.65
CA CYS A 231 22.27 13.71 -13.96
C CYS A 231 21.38 12.58 -14.50
N ARG A 232 20.36 12.16 -13.75
CA ARG A 232 19.45 11.07 -14.12
C ARG A 232 20.11 9.70 -14.36
N SER A 233 21.38 9.51 -13.98
CA SER A 233 22.02 8.20 -13.97
C SER A 233 21.26 7.25 -13.05
N VAL A 234 21.18 5.96 -13.40
CA VAL A 234 20.55 4.96 -12.54
C VAL A 234 21.33 4.86 -11.22
N ALA A 235 20.63 5.03 -10.11
CA ALA A 235 21.19 4.96 -8.75
C ALA A 235 20.73 3.68 -8.02
N VAL A 236 19.58 3.11 -8.41
CA VAL A 236 19.04 1.87 -7.85
C VAL A 236 18.44 1.04 -8.99
N ASP A 237 18.76 -0.26 -9.05
CA ASP A 237 18.30 -1.14 -10.13
C ASP A 237 16.80 -1.46 -10.10
N THR A 238 16.16 -1.34 -8.94
CA THR A 238 14.74 -1.70 -8.77
C THR A 238 13.97 -0.60 -8.05
N LEU A 239 12.96 -0.06 -8.72
CA LEU A 239 11.98 0.84 -8.10
C LEU A 239 11.22 0.08 -7.04
N ARG A 240 11.10 0.66 -5.85
CA ARG A 240 10.34 0.06 -4.76
C ARG A 240 8.98 0.73 -4.65
N CYS A 241 7.98 0.14 -5.29
CA CYS A 241 6.61 0.62 -5.24
C CYS A 241 6.12 0.83 -3.80
N TRP A 242 5.12 1.69 -3.63
CA TRP A 242 4.36 1.92 -2.38
C TRP A 242 5.08 2.69 -1.27
N LYS A 243 6.39 2.89 -1.37
CA LYS A 243 7.14 3.71 -0.40
C LYS A 243 6.78 5.20 -0.44
N ASP A 244 6.13 5.66 -1.50
CA ASP A 244 5.60 7.02 -1.64
C ASP A 244 4.25 7.22 -0.92
N GLY A 245 3.72 6.17 -0.28
CA GLY A 245 2.43 6.16 0.41
C GLY A 245 1.24 5.79 -0.47
N ALA A 246 1.45 5.50 -1.76
CA ALA A 246 0.36 5.10 -2.65
C ALA A 246 -0.27 3.77 -2.22
N THR A 247 -1.59 3.66 -2.40
CA THR A 247 -2.37 2.43 -2.29
C THR A 247 -2.83 1.99 -3.69
N SER A 248 -2.78 0.69 -3.98
CA SER A 248 -3.16 0.15 -5.28
C SER A 248 -4.61 0.44 -5.64
N ALA A 249 -4.85 0.92 -6.88
CA ALA A 249 -6.19 1.14 -7.40
C ALA A 249 -6.85 -0.17 -7.89
N HIS A 250 -6.07 -1.22 -8.13
CA HIS A 250 -6.54 -2.50 -8.66
C HIS A 250 -7.67 -3.08 -7.80
N LEU A 251 -8.78 -3.48 -8.43
CA LEU A 251 -9.92 -4.10 -7.76
C LEU A 251 -9.72 -5.62 -7.72
N GLN A 252 -9.69 -6.23 -6.54
CA GLN A 252 -9.49 -7.67 -6.34
C GLN A 252 -10.85 -8.35 -6.17
N VAL A 253 -11.55 -8.51 -7.30
CA VAL A 253 -12.91 -9.10 -7.31
C VAL A 253 -12.92 -10.62 -7.27
N TYR A 254 -11.83 -11.27 -7.71
CA TYR A 254 -11.70 -12.71 -7.66
C TYR A 254 -10.67 -13.08 -6.62
#